data_AF-A0A2A2F4F1-F1
#
_entry.id   AF-A0A2A2F4F1-F1
#
_cell.length_a   1.000
_cell.length_b   1.000
_cell.length_c   1.000
_cell.angle_alpha   90.00
_cell.angle_beta   90.00
_cell.angle_gamma   90.00
#
_symmetry.space_group_name_H-M   'P 1'
#
loop_
_entity.id
_entity.type
_entity.pdbx_description
1 polymer ?
#
loop_
_entity_poly.entity_id
_entity_poly.type
_entity_poly.pdbx_seq_one_letter_code
_entity_poly.pdbx_strand_id
1 'polypeptide(L)'
;MSVSEPNDMTDQRIPEGVWQGFFQSRGRLGRVRYVLFSLTLLLFLVLFAALSNVLWSRYYLEYGQMITLASLVIALMALVINVFHGARRLHDFGASGWWMLLYLVAPAYPFLLLALVLVPGSSGDNRYGRASSANSKKVYAMLSIVMALLLLLLALL
;
A
#
# COMPACT_ATOMS: atom_id res chain seq x y z
N MET A 1 20.45 -31.34 39.24
CA MET A 1 19.51 -30.26 38.88
C MET A 1 19.92 -29.73 37.51
N SER A 2 19.31 -30.25 36.45
CA SER A 2 19.48 -29.68 35.11
C SER A 2 18.76 -28.34 35.07
N VAL A 3 19.52 -27.26 34.97
CA VAL A 3 18.97 -25.93 34.73
C VAL A 3 18.23 -26.01 33.40
N SER A 4 16.91 -26.00 33.45
CA SER A 4 16.06 -25.90 32.27
C SER A 4 16.37 -24.57 31.60
N GLU A 5 16.86 -24.61 30.36
CA GLU A 5 17.02 -23.42 29.53
C GLU A 5 15.70 -22.63 29.50
N PRO A 6 15.74 -21.29 29.65
CA PRO A 6 14.55 -20.49 29.51
C PRO A 6 14.07 -20.63 28.06
N ASN A 7 12.91 -21.26 27.92
CA ASN A 7 12.15 -21.39 26.68
C ASN A 7 12.13 -20.04 25.95
N ASP A 8 12.86 -19.95 24.84
CA ASP A 8 12.87 -18.80 23.93
C ASP A 8 11.51 -18.71 23.21
N MET A 9 10.49 -18.28 23.95
CA MET A 9 9.15 -18.04 23.45
C MET A 9 9.03 -16.70 22.70
N THR A 10 10.15 -16.04 22.37
CA THR A 10 10.15 -14.66 21.84
C THR A 10 10.50 -14.52 20.35
N ASP A 11 10.87 -15.59 19.65
CA ASP A 11 11.10 -15.58 18.19
C ASP A 11 10.12 -16.48 17.41
N GLN A 12 8.84 -16.51 17.81
CA GLN A 12 7.81 -17.00 16.91
C GLN A 12 7.48 -15.94 15.85
N ARG A 13 8.37 -15.77 14.86
CA ARG A 13 8.02 -15.11 13.61
C ARG A 13 6.97 -15.97 12.92
N ILE A 14 5.68 -15.77 13.24
CA ILE A 14 4.64 -16.27 12.36
C ILE A 14 4.93 -15.63 11.00
N PRO A 15 5.29 -16.41 9.95
CA PRO A 15 5.58 -15.85 8.65
C PRO A 15 4.33 -15.12 8.22
N GLU A 16 4.38 -13.79 8.21
CA GLU A 16 3.18 -13.04 7.92
C GLU A 16 2.73 -13.42 6.51
N GLY A 17 1.57 -14.07 6.43
CA GLY A 17 0.92 -14.31 5.16
C GLY A 17 0.76 -12.98 4.44
N VAL A 18 0.87 -12.98 3.11
CA VAL A 18 0.75 -11.76 2.29
C VAL A 18 -0.50 -10.96 2.67
N TRP A 19 -1.59 -11.68 3.00
CA TRP A 19 -2.89 -11.16 3.43
C TRP A 19 -2.90 -10.49 4.81
N GLN A 20 -2.05 -10.92 5.74
CA GLN A 20 -2.03 -10.41 7.11
C GLN A 20 -1.53 -8.95 7.14
N GLY A 21 -0.65 -8.56 6.21
CA GLY A 21 -0.20 -7.17 6.08
C GLY A 21 -1.24 -6.23 5.44
N PHE A 22 -2.22 -6.73 4.70
CA PHE A 22 -3.20 -5.88 4.01
C PHE A 22 -4.15 -5.17 4.98
N PHE A 23 -4.67 -5.88 5.99
CA PHE A 23 -5.71 -5.35 6.90
C PHE A 23 -5.20 -4.83 8.24
N GLN A 24 -3.89 -4.82 8.47
CA GLN A 24 -3.32 -4.29 9.72
C GLN A 24 -3.28 -2.76 9.70
N SER A 25 -3.90 -2.13 10.69
CA SER A 25 -3.86 -0.68 10.88
C SER A 25 -2.62 -0.19 11.65
N ARG A 26 -1.88 -1.11 12.29
CA ARG A 26 -0.71 -0.82 13.14
C ARG A 26 0.55 -1.52 12.63
N GLY A 27 1.70 -1.05 13.10
CA GLY A 27 3.00 -1.61 12.77
C GLY A 27 3.67 -0.94 11.56
N ARG A 28 4.71 -1.61 11.07
CA ARG A 28 5.62 -1.11 10.02
C ARG A 28 5.42 -1.86 8.73
N LEU A 29 5.41 -1.13 7.61
CA LEU A 29 5.28 -1.72 6.28
C LEU A 29 6.58 -1.51 5.50
N GLY A 30 7.27 -2.60 5.16
CA GLY A 30 8.49 -2.55 4.35
C GLY A 30 8.23 -2.09 2.91
N ARG A 31 9.28 -1.56 2.26
CA ARG A 31 9.19 -0.93 0.92
C ARG A 31 8.52 -1.79 -0.15
N VAL A 32 8.86 -3.08 -0.23
CA VAL A 32 8.38 -3.97 -1.30
C VAL A 32 6.86 -4.20 -1.17
N ARG A 33 6.37 -4.41 0.06
CA ARG A 33 4.93 -4.57 0.31
C ARG A 33 4.18 -3.24 0.10
N TYR A 34 4.78 -2.11 0.49
CA TYR A 34 4.22 -0.80 0.19
C TYR A 34 4.05 -0.58 -1.33
N VAL A 35 5.07 -0.88 -2.13
CA VAL A 35 5.00 -0.77 -3.59
C VAL A 35 3.96 -1.73 -4.16
N LEU A 36 3.96 -3.00 -3.72
CA LEU A 36 2.95 -3.98 -4.13
C LEU A 36 1.52 -3.47 -3.87
N PHE A 37 1.21 -3.04 -2.65
CA PHE A 37 -0.12 -2.55 -2.31
C PHE A 37 -0.49 -1.28 -3.09
N SER A 38 0.47 -0.37 -3.28
CA SER A 38 0.26 0.87 -4.04
C SER A 38 -0.04 0.57 -5.50
N LEU A 39 0.70 -0.34 -6.12
CA LEU A 39 0.48 -0.75 -7.51
C LEU A 39 -0.80 -1.57 -7.67
N THR A 40 -1.15 -2.44 -6.72
CA THR A 40 -2.43 -3.15 -6.75
C THR A 40 -3.61 -2.18 -6.65
N LEU A 41 -3.52 -1.17 -5.76
CA LEU A 41 -4.54 -0.13 -5.66
C LEU A 41 -4.62 0.72 -6.94
N LEU A 42 -3.47 1.06 -7.53
CA LEU A 42 -3.42 1.76 -8.82
C LEU A 42 -4.08 0.95 -9.93
N LEU A 43 -3.79 -0.35 -10.03
CA LEU A 43 -4.40 -1.24 -11.02
C LEU A 43 -5.91 -1.25 -10.90
N PHE A 44 -6.42 -1.40 -9.68
CA PHE A 44 -7.85 -1.32 -9.40
C PHE A 44 -8.45 0.02 -9.83
N LEU A 45 -7.79 1.14 -9.48
CA LEU A 45 -8.27 2.48 -9.84
C LEU A 45 -8.30 2.71 -11.35
N VAL A 46 -7.28 2.25 -12.09
CA VAL A 46 -7.24 2.40 -13.55
C VAL A 46 -8.34 1.57 -14.22
N LEU A 47 -8.54 0.32 -13.79
CA LEU A 47 -9.64 -0.52 -14.30
C LEU A 47 -11.01 0.09 -14.00
N PHE A 48 -11.20 0.57 -12.77
CA PHE A 48 -12.43 1.22 -12.36
C PHE A 48 -12.68 2.52 -13.13
N ALA A 49 -11.64 3.33 -13.36
CA ALA A 49 -11.72 4.56 -14.14
C ALA A 49 -12.05 4.27 -15.61
N ALA A 50 -11.44 3.24 -16.22
CA ALA A 50 -11.76 2.82 -17.58
C ALA A 50 -13.22 2.41 -17.71
N LEU A 51 -13.72 1.57 -16.78
CA LEU A 51 -15.14 1.19 -16.73
C LEU A 51 -16.05 2.41 -16.55
N SER A 52 -15.72 3.30 -15.60
CA SER A 52 -16.50 4.51 -15.32
C SER A 52 -16.59 5.42 -16.55
N ASN A 53 -15.48 5.58 -17.30
CA ASN A 53 -15.47 6.35 -18.54
C ASN A 53 -16.36 5.74 -19.62
N VAL A 54 -16.34 4.42 -19.79
CA VAL A 54 -17.22 3.74 -20.76
C VAL A 54 -18.69 3.93 -20.38
N LEU A 55 -19.05 3.72 -19.11
CA LEU A 55 -20.41 3.91 -18.62
C LEU A 55 -20.86 5.36 -18.76
N TRP A 56 -20.00 6.31 -18.41
CA TRP A 56 -20.26 7.73 -18.57
C TRP A 56 -20.55 8.07 -20.02
N SER A 57 -19.69 7.66 -20.95
CA SER A 57 -19.85 7.98 -22.38
C SER A 57 -21.16 7.48 -22.98
N ARG A 58 -21.71 6.37 -22.46
CA ARG A 58 -22.92 5.73 -22.98
C ARG A 58 -24.19 6.22 -22.29
N TYR A 59 -24.11 6.55 -21.01
CA TYR A 59 -25.29 6.78 -20.15
C TYR A 59 -25.26 8.14 -19.43
N TYR A 60 -24.48 9.10 -19.92
CA TYR A 60 -24.29 10.40 -19.27
C TYR A 60 -25.61 11.12 -18.96
N LEU A 61 -26.55 11.15 -19.90
CA LEU A 61 -27.80 11.90 -19.75
C LEU A 61 -28.71 11.30 -18.65
N GLU A 62 -28.66 9.99 -18.45
CA GLU A 62 -29.54 9.30 -17.48
C GLU A 62 -28.87 9.15 -16.11
N TYR A 63 -27.57 8.83 -16.08
CA TYR A 63 -26.87 8.41 -14.87
C TYR A 63 -25.55 9.15 -14.61
N GLY A 64 -25.19 10.17 -15.40
CA GLY A 64 -23.89 10.85 -15.30
C GLY A 64 -23.56 11.35 -13.90
N GLN A 65 -24.52 12.00 -13.22
CA GLN A 65 -24.31 12.47 -11.85
C GLN A 65 -24.03 11.32 -10.86
N MET A 66 -24.76 10.21 -10.97
CA MET A 66 -24.57 9.04 -10.10
C MET A 66 -23.20 8.40 -10.34
N ILE A 67 -22.78 8.28 -11.61
CA ILE A 67 -21.46 7.76 -11.97
C ILE A 67 -20.36 8.69 -11.41
N THR A 68 -20.53 10.01 -11.52
CA THR A 68 -19.57 11.00 -10.96
C THR A 68 -19.39 10.78 -9.47
N LEU A 69 -20.51 10.68 -8.75
CA LEU A 69 -20.53 10.56 -7.30
C LEU A 69 -19.91 9.22 -6.87
N ALA A 70 -20.23 8.13 -7.55
CA ALA A 70 -19.62 6.83 -7.30
C ALA A 70 -18.10 6.87 -7.52
N SER A 71 -17.63 7.50 -8.60
CA SER A 71 -16.20 7.67 -8.84
C SER A 71 -15.51 8.51 -7.78
N LEU A 72 -16.14 9.59 -7.32
CA LEU A 72 -15.61 10.42 -6.23
C LEU A 72 -15.49 9.63 -4.93
N VAL A 73 -16.53 8.88 -4.55
CA VAL A 73 -16.54 8.04 -3.34
C VAL A 73 -15.42 7.00 -3.40
N ILE A 74 -15.24 6.33 -4.53
CA ILE A 74 -14.18 5.33 -4.70
C ILE A 74 -12.79 5.98 -4.65
N ALA A 75 -12.61 7.15 -5.26
CA ALA A 75 -11.36 7.90 -5.18
C ALA A 75 -11.01 8.29 -3.72
N LEU A 76 -12.01 8.73 -2.93
CA LEU A 76 -11.81 9.06 -1.53
C LEU A 76 -11.48 7.82 -0.68
N MET A 77 -12.15 6.69 -0.91
CA MET A 77 -11.80 5.43 -0.22
C MET A 77 -10.36 5.01 -0.54
N ALA A 78 -9.95 5.09 -1.81
CA ALA A 78 -8.60 4.76 -2.22
C ALA A 78 -7.55 5.71 -1.60
N LEU A 79 -7.86 7.01 -1.51
CA LEU A 79 -7.01 7.98 -0.84
C LEU A 79 -6.79 7.59 0.64
N VAL A 80 -7.87 7.25 1.35
CA VAL A 80 -7.79 6.82 2.76
C VAL A 80 -6.90 5.57 2.90
N ILE A 81 -7.11 4.56 2.07
CA ILE A 81 -6.28 3.34 2.06
C ILE A 81 -4.80 3.67 1.80
N ASN A 82 -4.52 4.57 0.85
CA ASN A 82 -3.17 5.00 0.53
C ASN A 82 -2.51 5.71 1.72
N VAL A 83 -3.24 6.61 2.40
CA VAL A 83 -2.78 7.30 3.62
C VAL A 83 -2.42 6.32 4.72
N PHE A 84 -3.26 5.31 4.99
CA PHE A 84 -2.95 4.29 5.99
C PHE A 84 -1.69 3.48 5.63
N HIS A 85 -1.54 3.08 4.37
CA HIS A 85 -0.37 2.33 3.92
C HIS A 85 0.92 3.16 3.95
N GLY A 86 0.85 4.41 3.51
CA GLY A 86 1.97 5.33 3.54
C GLY A 86 2.37 5.72 4.97
N ALA A 87 1.42 5.88 5.89
CA ALA A 87 1.72 6.10 7.31
C ALA A 87 2.51 4.92 7.92
N ARG A 88 2.08 3.67 7.65
CA ARG A 88 2.84 2.48 8.07
C ARG A 88 4.22 2.39 7.44
N ARG A 89 4.38 2.92 6.23
CA ARG A 89 5.67 3.01 5.55
C ARG A 89 6.57 4.09 6.15
N LEU A 90 6.03 5.25 6.50
CA LEU A 90 6.75 6.32 7.23
C LEU A 90 7.27 5.81 8.57
N HIS A 91 6.43 5.08 9.29
CA HIS A 91 6.80 4.43 10.55
C HIS A 91 7.97 3.45 10.38
N ASP A 92 8.14 2.85 9.21
CA ASP A 92 9.21 1.88 8.96
C ASP A 92 10.62 2.51 9.01
N PHE A 93 10.76 3.78 8.62
CA PHE A 93 12.01 4.55 8.77
C PHE A 93 11.94 5.60 9.88
N GLY A 94 11.01 5.45 10.83
CA GLY A 94 10.92 6.27 12.04
C GLY A 94 10.24 7.62 11.87
N ALA A 95 9.73 7.95 10.68
CA ALA A 95 8.99 9.18 10.44
C ALA A 95 7.56 9.13 10.98
N SER A 96 6.96 10.30 11.22
CA SER A 96 5.56 10.43 11.66
C SER A 96 4.59 10.15 10.51
N GLY A 97 3.48 9.45 10.77
CA GLY A 97 2.41 9.23 9.79
C GLY A 97 1.79 10.54 9.26
N TRP A 98 1.88 11.64 10.02
CA TRP A 98 1.40 12.97 9.61
C TRP A 98 2.05 13.51 8.34
N TRP A 99 3.24 13.02 7.96
CA TRP A 99 3.86 13.37 6.68
C TRP A 99 3.03 12.96 5.46
N MET A 100 2.06 12.04 5.62
CA MET A 100 1.08 11.73 4.56
C MET A 100 0.19 12.91 4.18
N LEU A 101 0.05 13.95 5.02
CA LEU A 101 -0.68 15.16 4.63
C LEU A 101 -0.04 15.88 3.44
N LEU A 102 1.27 15.68 3.20
CA LEU A 102 1.94 16.20 2.01
C LEU A 102 1.38 15.61 0.70
N TYR A 103 0.62 14.51 0.76
CA TYR A 103 -0.10 13.98 -0.39
C TYR A 103 -1.12 14.98 -0.96
N LEU A 104 -1.69 15.85 -0.11
CA LEU A 104 -2.65 16.88 -0.53
C LEU A 104 -1.96 18.14 -1.09
N VAL A 105 -0.65 18.25 -0.90
CA VAL A 105 0.14 19.40 -1.35
C VAL A 105 0.85 18.99 -2.64
N ALA A 106 0.24 19.29 -3.79
CA ALA A 106 0.72 18.90 -5.12
C ALA A 106 2.25 19.04 -5.35
N PRO A 107 2.91 20.17 -4.99
CA PRO A 107 4.36 20.28 -5.18
C PRO A 107 5.18 19.41 -4.22
N ALA A 108 4.65 19.05 -3.04
CA ALA A 108 5.36 18.23 -2.05
C ALA A 108 5.19 16.71 -2.29
N TYR A 109 4.09 16.32 -2.94
CA TYR A 109 3.77 14.93 -3.25
C TYR A 109 4.90 14.11 -3.89
N PRO A 110 5.61 14.57 -4.95
CA PRO A 110 6.67 13.77 -5.57
C PRO A 110 7.84 13.49 -4.62
N PHE A 111 8.18 14.44 -3.75
CA PHE A 111 9.24 14.26 -2.74
C PHE A 111 8.85 13.23 -1.68
N LEU A 112 7.58 13.24 -1.25
CA LEU A 112 7.05 12.21 -0.36
C LEU A 112 7.12 10.83 -1.03
N LEU A 113 6.70 10.72 -2.30
CA LEU A 113 6.73 9.45 -3.04
C LEU A 113 8.17 8.90 -3.14
N LEU A 114 9.13 9.75 -3.51
CA LEU A 114 10.55 9.41 -3.55
C LEU A 114 11.03 8.89 -2.18
N ALA A 115 10.68 9.57 -1.10
CA ALA A 115 11.04 9.13 0.25
C ALA A 115 10.46 7.75 0.58
N LEU A 116 9.18 7.51 0.29
CA LEU A 116 8.50 6.24 0.59
C LEU A 116 9.10 5.04 -0.18
N VAL A 117 9.58 5.28 -1.41
CA VAL A 117 10.16 4.22 -2.27
C VAL A 117 11.65 4.01 -2.01
N LEU A 118 12.43 5.07 -1.82
CA LEU A 118 13.90 5.01 -1.80
C LEU A 118 14.51 4.89 -0.39
N VAL A 119 13.91 5.50 0.64
CA VAL A 119 14.52 5.54 1.98
C VAL A 119 14.46 4.15 2.63
N PRO A 120 15.56 3.52 3.06
CA PRO A 120 15.50 2.23 3.73
C PRO A 120 14.78 2.31 5.08
N GLY A 121 14.11 1.23 5.48
CA GLY A 121 13.54 1.10 6.83
C GLY A 121 14.64 1.02 7.90
N SER A 122 14.30 1.33 9.16
CA SER A 122 15.25 1.29 10.28
C SER A 122 15.65 -0.15 10.61
N SER A 123 16.95 -0.38 10.82
CA SER A 123 17.48 -1.65 11.30
C SER A 123 17.06 -1.87 12.77
N GLY A 124 16.35 -2.97 13.04
CA GLY A 124 15.87 -3.29 14.39
C GLY A 124 14.54 -2.62 14.76
N ASP A 125 14.18 -2.73 16.03
CA ASP A 125 12.91 -2.22 16.57
C ASP A 125 12.95 -0.68 16.68
N ASN A 126 11.80 -0.03 16.45
CA ASN A 126 11.67 1.41 16.62
C ASN A 126 10.40 1.74 17.43
N ARG A 127 10.14 3.03 17.67
CA ARG A 127 8.97 3.49 18.46
C ARG A 127 7.60 3.02 17.92
N TYR A 128 7.54 2.56 16.68
CA TYR A 128 6.33 2.05 16.02
C TYR A 128 6.25 0.52 16.00
N GLY A 129 7.21 -0.16 16.64
CA GLY A 129 7.24 -1.61 16.82
C GLY A 129 8.42 -2.30 16.14
N ARG A 130 8.31 -3.63 16.08
CA ARG A 130 9.38 -4.50 15.56
C ARG A 130 9.59 -4.33 14.06
N ALA A 131 10.78 -4.67 13.59
CA ALA A 131 11.11 -4.61 12.17
C ALA A 131 10.11 -5.40 11.31
N SER A 132 9.79 -4.89 10.11
CA SER A 132 8.83 -5.56 9.23
C SER A 132 9.33 -6.96 8.86
N SER A 133 8.42 -7.92 8.76
CA SER A 133 8.75 -9.29 8.38
C SER A 133 9.44 -9.37 7.00
N ALA A 134 10.35 -10.32 6.85
CA ALA A 134 11.09 -10.52 5.60
C ALA A 134 10.14 -10.82 4.43
N ASN A 135 10.50 -10.36 3.22
CA ASN A 135 9.70 -10.61 2.03
C ASN A 135 9.95 -12.03 1.50
N SER A 136 8.87 -12.79 1.32
CA SER A 136 8.93 -14.11 0.69
C SER A 136 9.00 -14.01 -0.83
N LYS A 137 9.46 -15.07 -1.51
CA LYS A 137 9.45 -15.15 -2.98
C LYS A 137 8.07 -14.88 -3.60
N LYS A 138 6.99 -15.25 -2.89
CA LYS A 138 5.61 -14.99 -3.30
C LYS A 138 5.28 -13.51 -3.42
N VAL A 139 5.81 -12.67 -2.51
CA VAL A 139 5.60 -11.20 -2.56
C VAL A 139 6.20 -10.63 -3.83
N TYR A 140 7.43 -11.04 -4.17
CA TYR A 140 8.09 -10.59 -5.39
C TYR A 140 7.37 -11.10 -6.65
N ALA A 141 6.95 -12.37 -6.68
CA ALA A 141 6.18 -12.91 -7.79
C ALA A 141 4.86 -12.13 -8.00
N MET A 142 4.14 -11.82 -6.93
CA MET A 142 2.90 -11.05 -7.01
C MET A 142 3.15 -9.61 -7.48
N LEU A 143 4.23 -8.98 -7.00
CA LEU A 143 4.64 -7.66 -7.47
C LEU A 143 4.92 -7.66 -8.98
N SER A 144 5.64 -8.66 -9.49
CA SER A 144 5.93 -8.79 -10.91
C SER A 144 4.65 -8.99 -11.74
N ILE A 145 3.72 -9.82 -11.26
CA ILE A 145 2.41 -10.04 -11.93
C ILE A 145 1.62 -8.74 -11.99
N VAL A 146 1.47 -8.04 -10.86
CA VAL A 146 0.73 -6.77 -10.80
C VAL A 146 1.35 -5.73 -11.73
N MET A 147 2.68 -5.67 -11.78
CA MET A 147 3.40 -4.77 -12.67
C MET A 147 3.19 -5.12 -14.14
N ALA A 148 3.25 -6.40 -14.51
CA ALA A 148 2.96 -6.85 -15.87
C ALA A 148 1.52 -6.53 -16.30
N LEU A 149 0.54 -6.74 -15.40
CA LEU A 149 -0.86 -6.40 -15.65
C LEU A 149 -1.06 -4.88 -15.84
N LEU A 150 -0.40 -4.06 -15.03
CA LEU A 150 -0.42 -2.60 -15.18
C LEU A 150 0.18 -2.16 -16.51
N LEU A 151 1.34 -2.69 -16.89
CA LEU A 151 1.98 -2.37 -18.16
C LEU A 151 1.13 -2.80 -19.35
N LEU A 152 0.55 -4.01 -19.29
CA LEU A 152 -0.38 -4.48 -20.31
C LEU A 152 -1.60 -3.58 -20.41
N LEU A 153 -2.21 -3.22 -19.28
CA LEU A 153 -3.38 -2.33 -19.25
C LEU A 153 -3.06 -0.95 -19.83
N LEU A 154 -1.91 -0.37 -19.48
CA LEU A 154 -1.45 0.90 -20.04
C LEU A 154 -1.17 0.84 -21.55
N ALA A 155 -0.78 -0.32 -22.06
CA ALA A 155 -0.57 -0.51 -23.50
C ALA A 155 -1.90 -0.67 -24.29
N LEU A 156 -3.00 -0.97 -23.60
CA LEU A 156 -4.34 -1.16 -24.19
C LEU A 156 -5.24 0.08 -24.10
N LEU A 157 -4.87 1.07 -23.28
CA LEU A 157 -5.54 2.36 -23.13
C LEU A 157 -5.04 3.37 -24.16
#